data_AF-A0A1M6I520-F1
#
_entry.id   AF-A0A1M6I520-F1
#
_cell.length_a   1.000
_cell.length_b   1.000
_cell.length_c   1.000
_cell.angle_alpha   90.00
_cell.angle_beta   90.00
_cell.angle_gamma   90.00
#
_symmetry.space_group_name_H-M   'P 1'
#
loop_
_entity.id
_entity.type
_entity.pdbx_description
1 polymer ?
#
loop_
_entity_poly.entity_id
_entity_poly.type
_entity_poly.pdbx_seq_one_letter_code
_entity_poly.pdbx_strand_id
1 'polypeptide(L)'
;MKTKRWHRRLIRVFIGLLAALLLLFIFATEAIDTTPYFETEYYRTTIKNIDAEVEKMSKAEGLLYSGFSKTNITPKIVSGNADAAKGEFNSVKMAGYGDGKYAKGVHDSLYAKAISLQVGNQEIVLISADMVLVPEPVVLQVAQNLKNRISRKQLFFGATHTHASIGNCMPSFVGELFAGEYDPKVVKWLSDKFTSLILRSLESKHPSQFGSGAIDMPHLIRNRIIGETGRLNSKLTLLSIVQDNGKKAAVGVFSAHATTVGPWSDRFSADYPGYFQRSLEAKGIDHALFFAGAVGSHSNKGKGKKFKKIEYIGNTLADSAARVLNRIVHDSVMDLALVAPQLQTPKLQAFYVSDNRRLSPVINRFLMPELKSIYLQGLRLNDFIWLAMPYELSGEYGLDLKNALKLEGYNSALTSFNGQYLGYIVPQKYYYYNNYEPRLMGWYGPSMGDYLMELNYRIAGTLTNSRL
;
A
#
# COMPACT_ATOMS: atom_id res chain seq x y z
N MET A 1 35.56 -7.78 58.20
CA MET A 1 34.89 -9.07 57.95
C MET A 1 35.54 -9.79 56.76
N LYS A 2 36.16 -10.98 56.96
CA LYS A 2 36.73 -11.78 55.86
C LYS A 2 35.59 -12.37 55.02
N THR A 3 35.35 -11.84 53.83
CA THR A 3 34.40 -12.45 52.86
C THR A 3 34.74 -13.92 52.65
N LYS A 4 33.84 -14.83 53.03
CA LYS A 4 34.04 -16.29 52.90
C LYS A 4 34.32 -16.65 51.43
N ARG A 5 35.18 -17.64 51.18
CA ARG A 5 35.66 -18.05 49.84
C ARG A 5 34.53 -18.28 48.82
N TRP A 6 33.33 -18.69 49.27
CA TRP A 6 32.14 -18.85 48.45
C TRP A 6 31.53 -17.53 47.96
N HIS A 7 31.58 -16.45 48.75
CA HIS A 7 31.13 -15.12 48.32
C HIS A 7 31.98 -14.61 47.14
N ARG A 8 33.31 -14.82 47.18
CA ARG A 8 34.19 -14.43 46.08
C ARG A 8 33.91 -15.21 44.79
N ARG A 9 33.52 -16.49 44.90
CA ARG A 9 33.09 -17.29 43.74
C ARG A 9 31.77 -16.80 43.18
N LEU A 10 30.77 -16.53 44.03
CA LEU A 10 29.50 -15.96 43.60
C LEU A 10 29.66 -14.59 42.93
N ILE A 11 30.49 -13.71 43.50
CA ILE A 11 30.78 -12.40 42.90
C ILE A 11 31.41 -12.58 41.51
N ARG A 12 32.35 -13.51 41.33
CA ARG A 12 32.95 -13.79 40.01
C ARG A 12 31.94 -14.33 39.01
N VAL A 13 31.07 -15.25 39.43
CA VAL A 13 29.98 -15.78 38.58
C VAL A 13 29.03 -14.65 38.20
N PHE A 14 28.64 -13.81 39.15
CA PHE A 14 27.76 -12.66 38.91
C PHE A 14 28.39 -11.65 37.95
N ILE A 15 29.67 -11.28 38.15
CA ILE A 15 30.41 -10.40 37.23
C ILE A 15 30.51 -11.05 35.84
N GLY A 16 30.78 -12.35 35.76
CA GLY A 16 30.83 -13.08 34.49
C GLY A 16 29.49 -13.05 33.74
N LEU A 17 28.39 -13.28 34.45
CA LEU A 17 27.04 -13.19 33.89
C LEU A 17 26.70 -11.76 33.45
N LEU A 18 27.04 -10.75 34.26
CA LEU A 18 26.82 -9.35 33.92
C LEU A 18 27.63 -8.94 32.68
N ALA A 19 28.90 -9.36 32.60
CA ALA A 19 29.75 -9.12 31.43
C ALA A 19 29.19 -9.82 30.18
N ALA A 20 28.70 -11.05 30.31
CA ALA A 20 28.06 -11.78 29.22
C ALA A 20 26.77 -11.08 28.73
N LEU A 21 25.92 -10.61 29.65
CA LEU A 21 24.72 -9.85 29.32
C LEU A 21 25.04 -8.50 28.66
N LEU A 22 26.09 -7.82 29.13
CA LEU A 22 26.53 -6.55 28.53
C LEU A 22 27.06 -6.78 27.11
N LEU A 23 27.88 -7.81 26.89
CA LEU A 23 28.35 -8.18 25.57
C LEU A 23 27.17 -8.54 24.65
N LEU A 24 26.24 -9.37 25.13
CA LEU A 24 25.02 -9.70 24.39
C LEU A 24 24.26 -8.42 24.00
N PHE A 25 24.07 -7.48 24.93
CA PHE A 25 23.40 -6.22 24.66
C PHE A 25 24.12 -5.39 23.59
N ILE A 26 25.45 -5.30 23.65
CA ILE A 26 26.27 -4.57 22.65
C ILE A 26 26.15 -5.21 21.27
N PHE A 27 26.18 -6.54 21.17
CA PHE A 27 26.01 -7.23 19.88
C PHE A 27 24.56 -7.22 19.37
N ALA A 28 23.59 -7.22 20.28
CA ALA A 28 22.18 -7.24 19.95
C ALA A 28 21.62 -5.86 19.58
N THR A 29 22.35 -4.77 19.86
CA THR A 29 21.84 -3.41 19.66
C THR A 29 22.84 -2.50 18.96
N GLU A 30 22.34 -1.63 18.09
CA GLU A 30 23.12 -0.63 17.36
C GLU A 30 22.57 0.78 17.63
N ALA A 31 23.40 1.80 17.39
CA ALA A 31 22.94 3.17 17.36
C ALA A 31 21.99 3.41 16.17
N ILE A 32 21.11 4.40 16.30
CA ILE A 32 20.34 4.91 15.16
C ILE A 32 21.31 5.55 14.17
N ASP A 33 21.19 5.15 12.90
CA ASP A 33 21.93 5.74 11.78
C ASP A 33 21.21 7.01 11.32
N THR A 34 21.91 8.13 11.50
CA THR A 34 21.47 9.48 11.12
C THR A 34 22.28 10.04 9.95
N THR A 35 23.01 9.19 9.23
CA THR A 35 23.78 9.60 8.04
C THR A 35 22.82 10.21 7.02
N PRO A 36 23.12 11.43 6.50
CA PRO A 36 22.29 12.03 5.46
C PRO A 36 22.15 11.10 4.26
N TYR A 37 20.91 10.86 3.82
CA TYR A 37 20.63 9.81 2.83
C TYR A 37 21.38 10.03 1.51
N PHE A 38 21.61 11.28 1.09
CA PHE A 38 22.31 11.61 -0.15
C PHE A 38 23.80 11.23 -0.16
N GLU A 39 24.40 10.96 1.01
CA GLU A 39 25.79 10.50 1.13
C GLU A 39 25.92 8.98 1.01
N THR A 40 24.80 8.24 1.05
CA THR A 40 24.77 6.78 1.21
C THR A 40 24.84 6.01 -0.10
N GLU A 41 25.24 4.74 -0.03
CA GLU A 41 25.29 3.83 -1.18
C GLU A 41 23.90 3.48 -1.73
N TYR A 42 22.91 3.26 -0.86
CA TYR A 42 21.55 2.92 -1.28
C TYR A 42 20.92 4.05 -2.10
N TYR A 43 21.20 5.31 -1.73
CA TYR A 43 20.74 6.47 -2.47
C TYR A 43 21.40 6.53 -3.85
N ARG A 44 22.73 6.48 -3.93
CA ARG A 44 23.47 6.51 -5.21
C ARG A 44 23.01 5.40 -6.16
N THR A 45 22.81 4.19 -5.62
CA THR A 45 22.30 3.05 -6.39
C THR A 45 20.89 3.30 -6.91
N THR A 46 20.01 3.86 -6.09
CA THR A 46 18.63 4.15 -6.47
C THR A 46 18.55 5.25 -7.52
N ILE A 47 19.33 6.32 -7.38
CA ILE A 47 19.42 7.38 -8.39
C ILE A 47 19.89 6.80 -9.73
N LYS A 48 20.93 5.97 -9.73
CA LYS A 48 21.40 5.27 -10.94
C LYS A 48 20.30 4.39 -11.56
N ASN A 49 19.52 3.69 -10.74
CA ASN A 49 18.39 2.88 -11.22
C ASN A 49 17.29 3.75 -11.84
N ILE A 50 17.00 4.92 -11.26
CA ILE A 50 16.04 5.87 -11.83
C ILE A 50 16.57 6.36 -13.18
N ASP A 51 17.81 6.84 -13.25
CA ASP A 51 18.39 7.37 -14.49
C ASP A 51 18.34 6.33 -15.62
N ALA A 52 18.71 5.07 -15.31
CA ALA A 52 18.67 3.98 -16.27
C ALA A 52 17.25 3.61 -16.72
N GLU A 53 16.21 3.80 -15.89
CA GLU A 53 14.82 3.62 -16.29
C GLU A 53 14.30 4.79 -17.11
N VAL A 54 14.71 6.02 -16.77
CA VAL A 54 14.32 7.23 -17.51
C VAL A 54 14.89 7.20 -18.93
N GLU A 55 16.14 6.77 -19.11
CA GLU A 55 16.74 6.57 -20.44
C GLU A 55 15.99 5.55 -21.29
N LYS A 56 15.35 4.56 -20.66
CA LYS A 56 14.56 3.50 -21.32
C LYS A 56 13.07 3.80 -21.35
N MET A 57 12.65 4.94 -20.82
CA MET A 57 11.24 5.30 -20.71
C MET A 57 10.66 5.40 -22.11
N SER A 58 9.72 4.51 -22.40
CA SER A 58 8.97 4.54 -23.64
C SER A 58 7.71 5.36 -23.43
N LYS A 59 7.48 6.30 -24.36
CA LYS A 59 6.24 7.03 -24.49
C LYS A 59 5.41 6.38 -25.59
N ALA A 60 4.11 6.29 -25.38
CA ALA A 60 3.18 5.87 -26.41
C ALA A 60 2.10 6.92 -26.58
N GLU A 61 1.84 7.26 -27.84
CA GLU A 61 0.75 8.14 -28.23
C GLU A 61 -0.24 7.35 -29.08
N GLY A 62 -1.54 7.50 -28.83
CA GLY A 62 -2.57 6.90 -29.68
C GLY A 62 -3.88 6.61 -28.97
N LEU A 63 -4.72 5.82 -29.62
CA LEU A 63 -6.02 5.43 -29.09
C LEU A 63 -5.87 4.59 -27.82
N LEU A 64 -6.69 4.91 -26.82
CA LEU A 64 -6.81 4.13 -25.60
C LEU A 64 -7.68 2.89 -25.83
N TYR A 65 -7.18 1.76 -25.36
CA TYR A 65 -7.97 0.56 -25.15
C TYR A 65 -7.97 0.24 -23.67
N SER A 66 -9.13 -0.13 -23.12
CA SER A 66 -9.24 -0.55 -21.73
C SER A 66 -10.01 -1.85 -21.58
N GLY A 67 -9.68 -2.65 -20.57
CA GLY A 67 -10.35 -3.90 -20.26
C GLY A 67 -10.59 -4.04 -18.76
N PHE A 68 -11.72 -4.60 -18.36
CA PHE A 68 -12.18 -4.63 -16.97
C PHE A 68 -12.43 -6.06 -16.49
N SER A 69 -12.04 -6.34 -15.25
CA SER A 69 -12.35 -7.62 -14.61
C SER A 69 -12.57 -7.48 -13.11
N LYS A 70 -13.31 -8.44 -12.54
CA LYS A 70 -13.60 -8.55 -11.11
C LYS A 70 -13.59 -10.03 -10.72
N THR A 71 -13.11 -10.32 -9.51
CA THR A 71 -13.13 -11.67 -8.94
C THR A 71 -13.41 -11.60 -7.45
N ASN A 72 -14.22 -12.53 -6.94
CA ASN A 72 -14.46 -12.67 -5.51
C ASN A 72 -13.24 -13.36 -4.88
N ILE A 73 -12.73 -12.77 -3.80
CA ILE A 73 -11.61 -13.27 -3.01
C ILE A 73 -12.00 -13.52 -1.55
N THR A 74 -13.29 -13.67 -1.24
CA THR A 74 -13.77 -13.96 0.12
C THR A 74 -13.50 -15.42 0.47
N PRO A 75 -12.67 -15.72 1.49
CA PRO A 75 -12.45 -17.08 1.93
C PRO A 75 -13.73 -17.67 2.53
N LYS A 76 -13.99 -18.95 2.26
CA LYS A 76 -15.06 -19.71 2.91
C LYS A 76 -14.47 -20.51 4.07
N ILE A 77 -14.94 -20.23 5.28
CA ILE A 77 -14.51 -20.97 6.47
C ILE A 77 -15.36 -22.24 6.62
N VAL A 78 -14.72 -23.41 6.66
CA VAL A 78 -15.41 -24.71 6.70
C VAL A 78 -14.91 -25.59 7.85
N SER A 79 -15.82 -26.38 8.41
CA SER A 79 -15.48 -27.48 9.31
C SER A 79 -15.10 -28.73 8.50
N GLY A 80 -13.97 -29.37 8.82
CA GLY A 80 -13.53 -30.61 8.17
C GLY A 80 -12.47 -30.40 7.09
N ASN A 81 -12.53 -31.15 5.99
CA ASN A 81 -11.50 -31.13 4.96
C ASN A 81 -11.62 -29.90 4.05
N ALA A 82 -10.79 -28.89 4.31
CA ALA A 82 -10.75 -27.67 3.52
C ALA A 82 -10.05 -27.87 2.16
N ASP A 83 -10.67 -27.39 1.09
CA ASP A 83 -10.12 -27.36 -0.27
C ASP A 83 -9.72 -25.93 -0.66
N ALA A 84 -8.42 -25.62 -0.50
CA ALA A 84 -7.89 -24.29 -0.79
C ALA A 84 -8.07 -23.88 -2.27
N ALA A 85 -8.14 -24.82 -3.21
CA ALA A 85 -8.37 -24.49 -4.62
C ALA A 85 -9.78 -23.92 -4.84
N LYS A 86 -10.75 -24.31 -4.00
CA LYS A 86 -12.11 -23.75 -3.97
C LYS A 86 -12.24 -22.53 -3.07
N GLY A 87 -11.14 -22.08 -2.44
CA GLY A 87 -11.15 -20.99 -1.47
C GLY A 87 -11.75 -21.38 -0.11
N GLU A 88 -11.73 -22.68 0.22
CA GLU A 88 -12.16 -23.19 1.52
C GLU A 88 -10.97 -23.34 2.46
N PHE A 89 -11.09 -22.84 3.69
CA PHE A 89 -10.05 -22.87 4.71
C PHE A 89 -10.65 -23.20 6.06
N ASN A 90 -9.89 -23.85 6.95
CA ASN A 90 -10.36 -24.14 8.31
C ASN A 90 -10.36 -22.91 9.21
N SER A 91 -9.43 -21.99 8.98
CA SER A 91 -9.37 -20.71 9.66
C SER A 91 -8.59 -19.72 8.81
N VAL A 92 -8.95 -18.44 8.89
CA VAL A 92 -8.17 -17.33 8.33
C VAL A 92 -8.19 -16.22 9.36
N LYS A 93 -7.01 -15.73 9.76
CA LYS A 93 -6.90 -14.56 10.63
C LYS A 93 -7.08 -13.31 9.77
N MET A 94 -7.84 -12.34 10.27
CA MET A 94 -7.96 -11.05 9.59
C MET A 94 -6.69 -10.23 9.80
N ALA A 95 -6.16 -9.64 8.72
CA ALA A 95 -4.90 -8.91 8.76
C ALA A 95 -5.08 -7.41 9.04
N GLY A 96 -4.11 -6.83 9.75
CA GLY A 96 -3.96 -5.38 9.95
C GLY A 96 -4.12 -4.90 11.39
N TYR A 97 -4.80 -5.67 12.25
CA TYR A 97 -4.75 -5.49 13.70
C TYR A 97 -3.87 -6.59 14.26
N GLY A 98 -2.79 -6.26 14.99
CA GLY A 98 -1.81 -7.25 15.46
C GLY A 98 -2.45 -8.43 16.21
N ASP A 99 -3.26 -8.14 17.22
CA ASP A 99 -4.10 -9.12 17.94
C ASP A 99 -5.41 -9.47 17.20
N GLY A 100 -5.41 -9.33 15.88
CA GLY A 100 -6.57 -9.49 15.01
C GLY A 100 -7.28 -10.83 15.18
N LYS A 101 -8.57 -10.84 14.87
CA LYS A 101 -9.44 -12.00 15.08
C LYS A 101 -9.40 -12.96 13.90
N TYR A 102 -9.62 -14.24 14.17
CA TYR A 102 -10.01 -15.20 13.14
C TYR A 102 -11.41 -14.87 12.63
N ALA A 103 -11.58 -14.95 11.31
CA ALA A 103 -12.86 -14.68 10.69
C ALA A 103 -13.88 -15.77 11.07
N LYS A 104 -15.03 -15.34 11.60
CA LYS A 104 -16.19 -16.20 11.94
C LYS A 104 -17.39 -15.98 11.02
N GLY A 105 -17.29 -15.05 10.09
CA GLY A 105 -18.33 -14.79 9.11
C GLY A 105 -17.93 -13.73 8.09
N VAL A 106 -18.90 -13.37 7.25
CA VAL A 106 -18.75 -12.35 6.21
C VAL A 106 -19.84 -11.31 6.44
N HIS A 107 -19.46 -10.06 6.67
CA HIS A 107 -20.40 -8.93 6.66
C HIS A 107 -20.69 -8.51 5.23
N ASP A 108 -19.64 -8.34 4.44
CA ASP A 108 -19.71 -8.14 3.00
C ASP A 108 -18.51 -8.78 2.29
N SER A 109 -18.73 -9.22 1.05
CA SER A 109 -17.73 -9.94 0.26
C SER A 109 -16.55 -9.05 -0.12
N LEU A 110 -15.37 -9.65 -0.11
CA LEU A 110 -14.10 -9.08 -0.57
C LEU A 110 -13.91 -9.37 -2.07
N TYR A 111 -13.50 -8.36 -2.84
CA TYR A 111 -13.21 -8.48 -4.26
C TYR A 111 -11.81 -7.99 -4.61
N ALA A 112 -11.24 -8.58 -5.65
CA ALA A 112 -10.15 -7.99 -6.41
C ALA A 112 -10.66 -7.57 -7.79
N LYS A 113 -10.18 -6.44 -8.28
CA LYS A 113 -10.62 -5.80 -9.52
C LYS A 113 -9.40 -5.31 -10.30
N ALA A 114 -9.46 -5.42 -11.62
CA ALA A 114 -8.40 -4.95 -12.49
C ALA A 114 -8.93 -4.13 -13.66
N ILE A 115 -8.16 -3.12 -14.03
CA ILE A 115 -8.34 -2.33 -15.25
C ILE A 115 -7.04 -2.41 -16.04
N SER A 116 -7.06 -3.03 -17.21
CA SER A 116 -5.95 -2.95 -18.17
C SER A 116 -6.11 -1.71 -19.02
N LEU A 117 -5.02 -0.96 -19.26
CA LEU A 117 -4.97 0.18 -20.17
C LEU A 117 -3.88 -0.09 -21.21
N GLN A 118 -4.19 0.16 -22.49
CA GLN A 118 -3.24 0.03 -23.58
C GLN A 118 -3.29 1.26 -24.47
N VAL A 119 -2.11 1.78 -24.80
CA VAL A 119 -1.88 2.86 -25.78
C VAL A 119 -0.71 2.42 -26.66
N GLY A 120 -0.95 2.24 -27.96
CA GLY A 120 0.05 1.67 -28.86
C GLY A 120 0.59 0.32 -28.36
N ASN A 121 1.91 0.23 -28.15
CA ASN A 121 2.58 -0.96 -27.62
C ASN A 121 2.71 -0.98 -26.08
N GLN A 122 2.32 0.11 -25.38
CA GLN A 122 2.36 0.18 -23.93
C GLN A 122 1.08 -0.41 -23.36
N GLU A 123 1.22 -1.34 -22.43
CA GLU A 123 0.12 -1.98 -21.73
C GLU A 123 0.42 -1.98 -20.23
N ILE A 124 -0.53 -1.56 -19.40
CA ILE A 124 -0.43 -1.62 -17.95
C ILE A 124 -1.71 -2.19 -17.36
N VAL A 125 -1.65 -2.64 -16.11
CA VAL A 125 -2.82 -3.11 -15.38
C VAL A 125 -2.83 -2.49 -13.99
N LEU A 126 -3.92 -1.79 -13.68
CA LEU A 126 -4.23 -1.27 -12.35
C LEU A 126 -5.00 -2.35 -11.59
N ILE A 127 -4.47 -2.81 -10.46
CA ILE A 127 -5.07 -3.86 -9.63
C ILE A 127 -5.34 -3.32 -8.24
N SER A 128 -6.59 -3.43 -7.78
CA SER A 128 -6.92 -3.20 -6.36
C SER A 128 -7.71 -4.36 -5.78
N ALA A 129 -7.47 -4.65 -4.51
CA ALA A 129 -8.19 -5.67 -3.76
C ALA A 129 -8.66 -5.17 -2.40
N ASP A 130 -9.78 -5.74 -1.95
CA ASP A 130 -10.30 -5.57 -0.59
C ASP A 130 -9.43 -6.36 0.41
N MET A 131 -8.22 -5.85 0.61
CA MET A 131 -7.16 -6.39 1.46
C MET A 131 -6.50 -5.26 2.25
N VAL A 132 -5.76 -5.60 3.31
CA VAL A 132 -4.89 -4.64 4.00
C VAL A 132 -3.75 -4.19 3.07
N LEU A 133 -3.17 -5.12 2.32
CA LEU A 133 -2.23 -4.91 1.23
C LEU A 133 -2.19 -6.17 0.37
N VAL A 134 -1.64 -6.10 -0.84
CA VAL A 134 -1.33 -7.31 -1.63
C VAL A 134 0.06 -7.81 -1.23
N PRO A 135 0.18 -8.98 -0.57
CA PRO A 135 1.47 -9.43 0.00
C PRO A 135 2.50 -9.75 -1.07
N GLU A 136 3.78 -9.49 -0.78
CA GLU A 136 4.88 -9.75 -1.72
C GLU A 136 4.92 -11.20 -2.24
N PRO A 137 4.70 -12.26 -1.43
CA PRO A 137 4.63 -13.63 -1.95
C PRO A 137 3.57 -13.82 -3.04
N VAL A 138 2.40 -13.18 -2.88
CA VAL A 138 1.34 -13.20 -3.89
C VAL A 138 1.79 -12.46 -5.16
N VAL A 139 2.38 -11.27 -5.00
CA VAL A 139 2.88 -10.46 -6.13
C VAL A 139 3.97 -11.17 -6.92
N LEU A 140 4.94 -11.79 -6.25
CA LEU A 140 6.01 -12.54 -6.91
C LEU A 140 5.47 -13.74 -7.66
N GLN A 141 4.53 -14.49 -7.08
CA GLN A 141 3.90 -15.62 -7.76
C GLN A 141 3.06 -15.17 -8.96
N VAL A 142 2.31 -14.08 -8.85
CA VAL A 142 1.56 -13.49 -9.97
C VAL A 142 2.50 -13.04 -11.09
N ALA A 143 3.59 -12.34 -10.75
CA ALA A 143 4.58 -11.91 -11.74
C ALA A 143 5.24 -13.10 -12.44
N GLN A 144 5.55 -14.18 -11.70
CA GLN A 144 6.09 -15.40 -12.27
C GLN A 144 5.09 -16.09 -13.21
N ASN A 145 3.82 -16.19 -12.81
CA ASN A 145 2.75 -16.78 -13.62
C ASN A 145 2.55 -16.00 -14.94
N LEU A 146 2.77 -14.69 -14.92
CA LEU A 146 2.50 -13.78 -16.04
C LEU A 146 3.74 -13.38 -16.84
N LYS A 147 4.93 -13.89 -16.51
CA LYS A 147 6.23 -13.43 -17.08
C LYS A 147 6.30 -13.42 -18.61
N ASN A 148 5.56 -14.30 -19.28
CA ASN A 148 5.51 -14.42 -20.75
C ASN A 148 4.40 -13.56 -21.39
N ARG A 149 3.58 -12.89 -20.59
CA ARG A 149 2.46 -12.07 -21.06
C ARG A 149 2.60 -10.60 -20.69
N ILE A 150 2.98 -10.29 -19.45
CA ILE A 150 3.10 -8.92 -18.94
C ILE A 150 4.14 -8.87 -17.82
N SER A 151 4.97 -7.83 -17.79
CA SER A 151 6.04 -7.66 -16.81
C SER A 151 5.55 -7.09 -15.48
N ARG A 152 6.25 -7.39 -14.37
CA ARG A 152 5.98 -6.77 -13.05
C ARG A 152 5.97 -5.24 -13.10
N LYS A 153 6.78 -4.62 -13.97
CA LYS A 153 6.83 -3.15 -14.16
C LYS A 153 5.54 -2.55 -14.72
N GLN A 154 4.71 -3.37 -15.36
CA GLN A 154 3.43 -2.98 -15.96
C GLN A 154 2.23 -3.26 -15.04
N LEU A 155 2.45 -3.94 -13.91
CA LEU A 155 1.42 -4.26 -12.92
C LEU A 155 1.49 -3.24 -11.78
N PHE A 156 0.42 -2.49 -11.58
CA PHE A 156 0.27 -1.50 -10.50
C PHE A 156 -0.65 -2.11 -9.45
N PHE A 157 -0.05 -2.64 -8.38
CA PHE A 157 -0.82 -3.22 -7.30
C PHE A 157 -1.30 -2.12 -6.34
N GLY A 158 -2.39 -2.42 -5.65
CA GLY A 158 -2.94 -1.57 -4.62
C GLY A 158 -3.95 -2.36 -3.80
N ALA A 159 -4.42 -1.72 -2.74
CA ALA A 159 -5.43 -2.27 -1.87
C ALA A 159 -6.35 -1.17 -1.35
N THR A 160 -7.54 -1.55 -0.90
CA THR A 160 -8.42 -0.62 -0.18
C THR A 160 -7.95 -0.34 1.24
N HIS A 161 -7.00 -1.15 1.73
CA HIS A 161 -6.45 -1.11 3.07
C HIS A 161 -7.48 -1.40 4.17
N THR A 162 -8.44 -2.30 3.90
CA THR A 162 -9.36 -2.80 4.94
C THR A 162 -8.62 -3.72 5.90
N HIS A 163 -8.76 -3.47 7.21
CA HIS A 163 -8.21 -4.32 8.28
C HIS A 163 -9.13 -5.52 8.64
N ALA A 164 -10.24 -5.69 7.92
CA ALA A 164 -11.18 -6.80 8.09
C ALA A 164 -11.11 -7.76 6.88
N SER A 165 -9.89 -8.05 6.44
CA SER A 165 -9.60 -8.80 5.21
C SER A 165 -8.60 -9.94 5.43
N ILE A 166 -8.27 -10.65 4.37
CA ILE A 166 -7.54 -11.93 4.35
C ILE A 166 -6.11 -11.74 4.90
N GLY A 167 -5.75 -12.55 5.91
CA GLY A 167 -4.38 -12.70 6.41
C GLY A 167 -3.70 -13.99 5.97
N ASN A 168 -2.83 -14.54 6.81
CA ASN A 168 -2.06 -15.78 6.62
C ASN A 168 -1.15 -15.78 5.38
N CYS A 169 -0.82 -14.61 4.84
CA CYS A 169 -0.06 -14.46 3.59
C CYS A 169 1.28 -13.74 3.75
N MET A 170 1.66 -13.37 4.97
CA MET A 170 2.88 -12.64 5.26
C MET A 170 3.81 -13.52 6.10
N PRO A 171 4.90 -14.07 5.52
CA PRO A 171 5.87 -14.85 6.29
C PRO A 171 6.66 -13.92 7.22
N SER A 172 7.47 -14.51 8.10
CA SER A 172 8.24 -13.89 9.20
C SER A 172 7.44 -13.72 10.50
N PHE A 173 8.17 -13.59 11.61
CA PHE A 173 7.58 -13.38 12.94
C PHE A 173 6.65 -12.16 12.98
N VAL A 174 7.07 -11.02 12.42
CA VAL A 174 6.23 -9.82 12.36
C VAL A 174 5.04 -10.02 11.42
N GLY A 175 5.26 -10.64 10.26
CA GLY A 175 4.19 -10.96 9.32
C GLY A 175 3.10 -11.81 9.95
N GLU A 176 3.47 -12.87 10.67
CA GLU A 176 2.54 -13.77 11.36
C GLU A 176 1.84 -13.11 12.54
N LEU A 177 2.50 -12.19 13.24
CA LEU A 177 1.85 -11.40 14.27
C LEU A 177 0.70 -10.58 13.66
N PHE A 178 0.95 -9.86 12.56
CA PHE A 178 -0.03 -8.97 11.93
C PHE A 178 -1.09 -9.66 11.08
N ALA A 179 -0.78 -10.80 10.49
CA ALA A 179 -1.63 -11.47 9.52
C ALA A 179 -2.04 -12.89 9.93
N GLY A 180 -1.45 -13.47 10.98
CA GLY A 180 -1.69 -14.86 11.40
C GLY A 180 -0.68 -15.81 10.79
N GLU A 181 -0.64 -17.04 11.33
CA GLU A 181 0.28 -18.10 10.90
C GLU A 181 0.31 -18.23 9.38
N TYR A 182 1.51 -18.23 8.80
CA TYR A 182 1.68 -18.22 7.36
C TYR A 182 1.16 -19.53 6.73
N ASP A 183 0.21 -19.40 5.79
CA ASP A 183 -0.32 -20.54 5.03
C ASP A 183 -0.02 -20.36 3.52
N PRO A 184 0.92 -21.13 2.97
CA PRO A 184 1.27 -21.05 1.54
C PRO A 184 0.09 -21.41 0.62
N LYS A 185 -0.92 -22.13 1.11
CA LYS A 185 -2.13 -22.44 0.33
C LYS A 185 -2.98 -21.19 0.08
N VAL A 186 -3.04 -20.26 1.05
CA VAL A 186 -3.73 -18.98 0.88
C VAL A 186 -2.99 -18.13 -0.15
N VAL A 187 -1.66 -18.07 -0.09
CA VAL A 187 -0.82 -17.38 -1.09
C VAL A 187 -1.06 -17.94 -2.48
N LYS A 188 -1.03 -19.27 -2.64
CA LYS A 188 -1.28 -19.91 -3.92
C LYS A 188 -2.66 -19.56 -4.46
N TRP A 189 -3.71 -19.75 -3.65
CA TRP A 189 -5.09 -19.47 -4.05
C TRP A 189 -5.29 -18.01 -4.47
N LEU A 190 -4.76 -17.05 -3.71
CA LEU A 190 -4.79 -15.64 -4.08
C LEU A 190 -4.02 -15.41 -5.39
N SER A 191 -2.80 -15.94 -5.52
CA SER A 191 -2.01 -15.74 -6.73
C SER A 191 -2.72 -16.25 -7.99
N ASP A 192 -3.38 -17.41 -7.92
CA ASP A 192 -4.18 -17.95 -9.03
C ASP A 192 -5.37 -17.02 -9.36
N LYS A 193 -6.08 -16.54 -8.34
CA LYS A 193 -7.19 -15.58 -8.50
C LYS A 193 -6.75 -14.28 -9.16
N PHE A 194 -5.62 -13.70 -8.73
CA PHE A 194 -5.07 -12.47 -9.28
C PHE A 194 -4.53 -12.69 -10.71
N THR A 195 -3.88 -13.82 -11.00
CA THR A 195 -3.46 -14.18 -12.36
C THR A 195 -4.65 -14.24 -13.31
N SER A 196 -5.71 -14.99 -12.95
CA SER A 196 -6.92 -15.07 -13.78
C SER A 196 -7.69 -13.74 -13.87
N LEU A 197 -7.63 -12.89 -12.84
CA LEU A 197 -8.19 -11.54 -12.89
C LEU A 197 -7.48 -10.70 -13.94
N ILE A 198 -6.15 -10.67 -13.90
CA ILE A 198 -5.32 -9.87 -14.81
C ILE A 198 -5.50 -10.34 -16.26
N LEU A 199 -5.41 -11.65 -16.53
CA LEU A 199 -5.61 -12.20 -17.88
C LEU A 199 -6.97 -11.83 -18.45
N ARG A 200 -8.06 -11.96 -17.66
CA ARG A 200 -9.40 -11.56 -18.11
C ARG A 200 -9.51 -10.06 -18.40
N SER A 201 -8.86 -9.18 -17.62
CA SER A 201 -8.84 -7.75 -17.97
C SER A 201 -8.17 -7.53 -19.32
N LEU A 202 -7.02 -8.17 -19.56
CA LEU A 202 -6.27 -8.07 -20.81
C LEU A 202 -7.06 -8.60 -22.02
N GLU A 203 -7.90 -9.61 -21.84
CA GLU A 203 -8.75 -10.18 -22.90
C GLU A 203 -10.00 -9.34 -23.20
N SER A 204 -10.46 -8.55 -22.23
CA SER A 204 -11.70 -7.76 -22.31
C SER A 204 -11.52 -6.34 -22.87
N LYS A 205 -10.45 -6.09 -23.62
CA LYS A 205 -10.09 -4.75 -24.09
C LYS A 205 -11.01 -4.25 -25.21
N HIS A 206 -11.46 -3.01 -25.08
CA HIS A 206 -12.23 -2.27 -26.07
C HIS A 206 -11.66 -0.86 -26.24
N PRO A 207 -11.82 -0.21 -27.42
CA PRO A 207 -11.59 1.23 -27.55
C PRO A 207 -12.29 1.98 -26.42
N SER A 208 -11.60 2.95 -25.84
CA SER A 208 -12.04 3.59 -24.60
C SER A 208 -11.69 5.06 -24.55
N GLN A 209 -12.32 5.76 -23.61
CA GLN A 209 -12.02 7.13 -23.27
C GLN A 209 -11.67 7.21 -21.79
N PHE A 210 -10.75 8.10 -21.42
CA PHE A 210 -10.27 8.32 -20.06
C PHE A 210 -10.44 9.77 -19.65
N GLY A 211 -10.78 9.99 -18.39
CA GLY A 211 -10.74 11.32 -17.80
C GLY A 211 -10.52 11.25 -16.29
N SER A 212 -10.07 12.36 -15.70
CA SER A 212 -9.78 12.47 -14.28
C SER A 212 -10.46 13.69 -13.65
N GLY A 213 -10.72 13.61 -12.34
CA GLY A 213 -11.30 14.70 -11.56
C GLY A 213 -11.03 14.54 -10.08
N ALA A 214 -11.42 15.53 -9.28
CA ALA A 214 -11.31 15.45 -7.83
C ALA A 214 -12.38 16.27 -7.11
N ILE A 215 -12.69 15.90 -5.87
CA ILE A 215 -13.55 16.67 -4.97
C ILE A 215 -13.00 16.64 -3.55
N ASP A 216 -13.11 17.76 -2.85
CA ASP A 216 -12.62 17.87 -1.48
C ASP A 216 -13.63 17.30 -0.47
N MET A 217 -13.14 16.44 0.44
CA MET A 217 -13.95 15.69 1.43
C MET A 217 -13.41 15.84 2.87
N PRO A 218 -13.17 17.07 3.37
CA PRO A 218 -12.50 17.30 4.66
C PRO A 218 -13.29 16.78 5.86
N HIS A 219 -14.61 16.63 5.72
CA HIS A 219 -15.50 16.12 6.77
C HIS A 219 -15.41 14.58 6.97
N LEU A 220 -14.73 13.85 6.09
CA LEU A 220 -14.57 12.39 6.16
C LEU A 220 -13.17 11.92 6.56
N ILE A 221 -12.27 12.85 6.87
CA ILE A 221 -10.86 12.57 7.15
C ILE A 221 -10.37 13.39 8.35
N ARG A 222 -9.39 12.88 9.07
CA ARG A 222 -8.67 13.58 10.14
C ARG A 222 -7.21 13.15 10.17
N ASN A 223 -6.32 14.03 10.60
CA ASN A 223 -4.94 13.67 10.91
C ASN A 223 -4.90 12.98 12.28
N ARG A 224 -4.22 11.83 12.36
CA ARG A 224 -4.19 10.98 13.57
C ARG A 224 -2.85 11.02 14.31
N ILE A 225 -1.83 11.65 13.72
CA ILE A 225 -0.51 11.82 14.36
C ILE A 225 -0.53 13.05 15.28
N ILE A 226 -1.03 14.18 14.77
CA ILE A 226 -1.05 15.47 15.50
C ILE A 226 -2.45 16.06 15.68
N GLY A 227 -3.50 15.33 15.30
CA GLY A 227 -4.88 15.75 15.52
C GLY A 227 -5.29 16.93 14.63
N GLU A 228 -6.07 17.87 15.18
CA GLU A 228 -6.72 18.94 14.42
C GLU A 228 -5.75 19.98 13.85
N THR A 229 -4.53 20.08 14.36
CA THR A 229 -3.49 20.99 13.85
C THR A 229 -2.78 20.45 12.61
N GLY A 230 -3.02 19.19 12.26
CA GLY A 230 -2.40 18.55 11.09
C GLY A 230 -3.10 18.89 9.77
N ARG A 231 -2.30 19.08 8.72
CA ARG A 231 -2.81 19.30 7.36
C ARG A 231 -3.54 18.05 6.86
N LEU A 232 -4.59 18.27 6.06
CA LEU A 232 -5.45 17.20 5.54
C LEU A 232 -5.24 16.99 4.04
N ASN A 233 -5.00 15.74 3.63
CA ASN A 233 -5.10 15.35 2.23
C ASN A 233 -6.52 14.85 1.93
N SER A 234 -7.46 15.79 1.86
CA SER A 234 -8.89 15.53 1.83
C SER A 234 -9.50 15.36 0.44
N LYS A 235 -8.72 15.50 -0.64
CA LYS A 235 -9.22 15.32 -2.00
C LYS A 235 -9.46 13.83 -2.31
N LEU A 236 -10.69 13.47 -2.65
CA LEU A 236 -11.03 12.24 -3.35
C LEU A 236 -10.68 12.44 -4.84
N THR A 237 -9.61 11.79 -5.31
CA THR A 237 -9.27 11.74 -6.74
C THR A 237 -10.13 10.67 -7.42
N LEU A 238 -10.63 10.96 -8.62
CA LEU A 238 -11.51 10.09 -9.39
C LEU A 238 -10.98 9.92 -10.81
N LEU A 239 -11.01 8.69 -11.30
CA LEU A 239 -10.75 8.36 -12.71
C LEU A 239 -12.02 7.75 -13.29
N SER A 240 -12.32 8.11 -14.53
CA SER A 240 -13.42 7.55 -15.30
C SER A 240 -12.88 6.95 -16.59
N ILE A 241 -13.25 5.70 -16.86
CA ILE A 241 -12.92 5.01 -18.10
C ILE A 241 -14.23 4.50 -18.71
N VAL A 242 -14.47 4.81 -19.98
CA VAL A 242 -15.68 4.41 -20.70
C VAL A 242 -15.27 3.66 -21.96
N GLN A 243 -15.68 2.39 -22.06
CA GLN A 243 -15.53 1.60 -23.28
C GLN A 243 -16.55 2.01 -24.34
N ASP A 244 -16.22 1.85 -25.62
CA ASP A 244 -17.13 2.10 -26.75
C ASP A 244 -18.39 1.22 -26.75
N ASN A 245 -18.31 0.03 -26.13
CA ASN A 245 -19.43 -0.87 -25.88
C ASN A 245 -20.39 -0.39 -24.76
N GLY A 246 -20.10 0.76 -24.13
CA GLY A 246 -20.90 1.39 -23.09
C GLY A 246 -20.52 1.03 -21.64
N LYS A 247 -19.62 0.07 -21.41
CA LYS A 247 -19.18 -0.30 -20.04
C LYS A 247 -18.35 0.81 -19.41
N LYS A 248 -18.57 1.05 -18.13
CA LYS A 248 -17.92 2.11 -17.35
C LYS A 248 -17.12 1.54 -16.19
N ALA A 249 -15.90 2.03 -16.04
CA ALA A 249 -15.11 1.83 -14.83
C ALA A 249 -14.84 3.17 -14.14
N ALA A 250 -14.87 3.17 -12.82
CA ALA A 250 -14.49 4.32 -12.00
C ALA A 250 -13.46 3.91 -10.95
N VAL A 251 -12.45 4.74 -10.72
CA VAL A 251 -11.45 4.56 -9.67
C VAL A 251 -11.56 5.69 -8.67
N GLY A 252 -11.70 5.37 -7.38
CA GLY A 252 -11.57 6.33 -6.29
C GLY A 252 -10.23 6.19 -5.57
N VAL A 253 -9.58 7.31 -5.27
CA VAL A 253 -8.38 7.36 -4.43
C VAL A 253 -8.59 8.36 -3.30
N PHE A 254 -8.58 7.89 -2.06
CA PHE A 254 -8.80 8.72 -0.88
C PHE A 254 -7.85 8.37 0.25
N SER A 255 -7.40 9.39 0.98
CA SER A 255 -6.28 9.28 1.93
C SER A 255 -6.73 9.04 3.37
N ALA A 256 -7.89 8.44 3.61
CA ALA A 256 -8.33 8.06 4.96
C ALA A 256 -8.18 6.54 5.19
N HIS A 257 -7.52 6.11 6.28
CA HIS A 257 -7.45 4.68 6.63
C HIS A 257 -8.84 4.01 6.68
N ALA A 258 -8.96 2.84 6.06
CA ALA A 258 -10.15 1.98 6.10
C ALA A 258 -10.16 1.09 7.36
N THR A 259 -10.20 1.78 8.50
CA THR A 259 -10.24 1.21 9.86
C THR A 259 -11.57 1.51 10.56
N THR A 260 -12.67 1.56 9.80
CA THR A 260 -14.00 1.80 10.37
C THR A 260 -14.52 0.53 11.05
N VAL A 261 -14.23 -0.64 10.47
CA VAL A 261 -14.27 -1.95 11.12
C VAL A 261 -13.07 -2.05 12.02
N GLY A 262 -13.32 -1.95 13.33
CA GLY A 262 -12.30 -2.11 14.36
C GLY A 262 -12.21 -3.56 14.86
N PRO A 263 -11.39 -3.80 15.89
CA PRO A 263 -11.24 -5.13 16.52
C PRO A 263 -12.53 -5.73 17.11
N TRP A 264 -13.61 -4.95 17.16
CA TRP A 264 -14.92 -5.40 17.62
C TRP A 264 -15.57 -6.43 16.69
N SER A 265 -15.24 -6.45 15.39
CA SER A 265 -15.79 -7.41 14.41
C SER A 265 -14.88 -8.60 14.22
N ASP A 266 -15.46 -9.79 14.05
CA ASP A 266 -14.79 -11.01 13.57
C ASP A 266 -15.30 -11.42 12.18
N ARG A 267 -15.91 -10.49 11.44
CA ARG A 267 -16.46 -10.74 10.10
C ARG A 267 -15.63 -10.03 9.04
N PHE A 268 -15.37 -10.72 7.93
CA PHE A 268 -14.79 -10.11 6.74
C PHE A 268 -15.65 -8.94 6.25
N SER A 269 -15.00 -7.86 5.83
CA SER A 269 -15.65 -6.67 5.27
C SER A 269 -14.66 -5.86 4.44
N ALA A 270 -15.13 -5.32 3.32
CA ALA A 270 -14.37 -4.39 2.50
C ALA A 270 -14.37 -2.95 3.06
N ASP A 271 -14.87 -2.74 4.29
CA ASP A 271 -14.97 -1.44 4.99
C ASP A 271 -15.70 -0.38 4.12
N TYR A 272 -15.46 0.91 4.38
CA TYR A 272 -16.10 2.01 3.65
C TYR A 272 -15.72 2.01 2.17
N PRO A 273 -14.51 1.57 1.73
CA PRO A 273 -14.20 1.41 0.31
C PRO A 273 -15.15 0.44 -0.39
N GLY A 274 -15.49 -0.69 0.24
CA GLY A 274 -16.46 -1.64 -0.30
C GLY A 274 -17.85 -1.03 -0.49
N TYR A 275 -18.31 -0.22 0.46
CA TYR A 275 -19.56 0.54 0.32
C TYR A 275 -19.47 1.58 -0.79
N PHE A 276 -18.36 2.31 -0.90
CA PHE A 276 -18.13 3.25 -2.00
C PHE A 276 -18.26 2.56 -3.36
N GLN A 277 -17.57 1.42 -3.53
CA GLN A 277 -17.58 0.67 -4.77
C GLN A 277 -19.00 0.17 -5.11
N ARG A 278 -19.68 -0.51 -4.18
CA ARG A 278 -21.04 -1.02 -4.40
C ARG A 278 -22.06 0.09 -4.66
N SER A 279 -21.91 1.23 -4.00
CA SER A 279 -22.79 2.38 -4.17
C SER A 279 -22.61 3.06 -5.53
N LEU A 280 -21.39 3.09 -6.08
CA LEU A 280 -21.17 3.48 -7.47
C LEU A 280 -21.67 2.42 -8.46
N GLU A 281 -21.48 1.13 -8.16
CA GLU A 281 -21.99 0.03 -8.99
C GLU A 281 -23.53 0.11 -9.11
N ALA A 282 -24.23 0.38 -8.01
CA ALA A 282 -25.68 0.60 -8.00
C ALA A 282 -26.12 1.87 -8.76
N LYS A 283 -25.21 2.80 -9.06
CA LYS A 283 -25.46 4.03 -9.81
C LYS A 283 -25.06 3.93 -11.29
N GLY A 284 -24.83 2.71 -11.80
CA GLY A 284 -24.57 2.46 -13.22
C GLY A 284 -23.09 2.47 -13.62
N ILE A 285 -22.17 2.26 -12.67
CA ILE A 285 -20.76 1.96 -12.97
C ILE A 285 -20.56 0.44 -12.97
N ASP A 286 -20.09 -0.15 -14.07
CA ASP A 286 -19.90 -1.61 -14.13
C ASP A 286 -18.76 -2.09 -13.22
N HIS A 287 -17.69 -1.30 -13.12
CA HIS A 287 -16.50 -1.65 -12.34
C HIS A 287 -16.01 -0.46 -11.50
N ALA A 288 -16.35 -0.44 -10.20
CA ALA A 288 -15.84 0.57 -9.28
C ALA A 288 -14.62 0.03 -8.50
N LEU A 289 -13.46 0.67 -8.60
CA LEU A 289 -12.25 0.35 -7.84
C LEU A 289 -11.99 1.42 -6.80
N PHE A 290 -11.30 1.04 -5.73
CA PHE A 290 -10.82 1.98 -4.73
C PHE A 290 -9.37 1.67 -4.42
N PHE A 291 -8.52 2.69 -4.35
CA PHE A 291 -7.14 2.57 -3.88
C PHE A 291 -6.96 3.44 -2.64
N ALA A 292 -6.30 2.89 -1.63
CA ALA A 292 -5.84 3.69 -0.51
C ALA A 292 -4.79 4.71 -0.99
N GLY A 293 -5.06 5.99 -0.70
CA GLY A 293 -4.17 7.10 -1.01
C GLY A 293 -2.99 7.19 -0.05
N ALA A 294 -2.56 8.42 0.27
CA ALA A 294 -1.54 8.70 1.27
C ALA A 294 -2.14 8.65 2.69
N VAL A 295 -2.47 7.43 3.13
CA VAL A 295 -3.20 7.16 4.36
C VAL A 295 -2.35 7.24 5.62
N GLY A 296 -1.02 7.18 5.53
CA GLY A 296 -0.09 6.93 6.64
C GLY A 296 -0.22 7.86 7.85
N SER A 297 -0.76 9.08 7.70
CA SER A 297 -0.99 10.02 8.82
C SER A 297 -2.47 10.33 9.09
N HIS A 298 -3.38 9.68 8.38
CA HIS A 298 -4.80 10.03 8.33
C HIS A 298 -5.68 8.87 8.79
N SER A 299 -6.84 9.20 9.32
CA SER A 299 -7.90 8.24 9.64
C SER A 299 -9.24 8.78 9.17
N ASN A 300 -10.22 7.89 9.03
CA ASN A 300 -11.58 8.28 8.65
C ASN A 300 -12.30 9.03 9.79
N LYS A 301 -13.17 9.96 9.39
CA LYS A 301 -14.18 10.62 10.23
C LYS A 301 -15.54 10.40 9.59
N GLY A 302 -16.60 10.31 10.38
CA GLY A 302 -17.94 10.06 9.84
C GLY A 302 -18.99 9.92 10.94
N LYS A 303 -20.26 9.98 10.55
CA LYS A 303 -21.42 9.84 11.45
C LYS A 303 -21.79 8.37 11.63
N GLY A 304 -22.47 8.05 12.73
CA GLY A 304 -22.93 6.68 13.03
C GLY A 304 -21.92 5.85 13.82
N LYS A 305 -22.29 4.61 14.13
CA LYS A 305 -21.48 3.63 14.88
C LYS A 305 -21.38 2.31 14.12
N LYS A 306 -20.26 1.59 14.28
CA LYS A 306 -20.01 0.28 13.66
C LYS A 306 -20.38 0.31 12.16
N PHE A 307 -21.10 -0.69 11.66
CA PHE A 307 -21.50 -0.80 10.25
C PHE A 307 -22.25 0.44 9.69
N LYS A 308 -23.02 1.16 10.51
CA LYS A 308 -23.68 2.40 10.05
C LYS A 308 -22.70 3.54 9.77
N LYS A 309 -21.55 3.57 10.45
CA LYS A 309 -20.48 4.52 10.13
C LYS A 309 -19.82 4.19 8.80
N ILE A 310 -19.62 2.90 8.53
CA ILE A 310 -19.04 2.40 7.27
C ILE A 310 -19.92 2.79 6.09
N GLU A 311 -21.22 2.51 6.20
CA GLU A 311 -22.25 2.85 5.22
C GLU A 311 -22.28 4.37 4.97
N TYR A 312 -22.29 5.17 6.03
CA TYR A 312 -22.27 6.63 5.92
C TYR A 312 -21.07 7.13 5.11
N ILE A 313 -19.84 6.71 5.47
CA ILE A 313 -18.62 7.18 4.78
C ILE A 313 -18.63 6.74 3.32
N GLY A 314 -18.89 5.45 3.06
CA GLY A 314 -18.86 4.89 1.71
C GLY A 314 -19.91 5.52 0.78
N ASN A 315 -21.14 5.67 1.26
CA ASN A 315 -22.21 6.30 0.47
C ASN A 315 -21.93 7.80 0.24
N THR A 316 -21.46 8.53 1.26
CA THR A 316 -21.13 9.95 1.10
C THR A 316 -20.03 10.16 0.05
N LEU A 317 -18.99 9.32 0.06
CA LEU A 317 -17.95 9.35 -0.98
C LEU A 317 -18.52 9.02 -2.36
N ALA A 318 -19.38 8.00 -2.47
CA ALA A 318 -19.95 7.58 -3.75
C ALA A 318 -20.92 8.62 -4.34
N ASP A 319 -21.74 9.27 -3.50
CA ASP A 319 -22.65 10.33 -3.91
C ASP A 319 -21.89 11.56 -4.42
N SER A 320 -20.83 11.95 -3.71
CA SER A 320 -19.91 13.00 -4.17
C SER A 320 -19.20 12.61 -5.46
N ALA A 321 -18.74 11.37 -5.57
CA ALA A 321 -18.04 10.88 -6.75
C ALA A 321 -18.94 10.86 -8.00
N ALA A 322 -20.18 10.38 -7.89
CA ALA A 322 -21.12 10.35 -9.00
C ALA A 322 -21.34 11.74 -9.63
N ARG A 323 -21.37 12.81 -8.80
CA ARG A 323 -21.49 14.19 -9.29
C ARG A 323 -20.28 14.63 -10.12
N VAL A 324 -19.08 14.24 -9.72
CA VAL A 324 -17.84 14.57 -10.45
C VAL A 324 -17.74 13.72 -11.70
N LEU A 325 -17.96 12.41 -11.61
CA LEU A 325 -17.89 11.48 -12.74
C LEU A 325 -18.78 11.92 -13.91
N ASN A 326 -19.98 12.46 -13.62
CA ASN A 326 -20.90 12.98 -14.65
C ASN A 326 -20.41 14.25 -15.36
N ARG A 327 -19.34 14.88 -14.88
CA ARG A 327 -18.77 16.14 -15.42
C ARG A 327 -17.35 15.98 -15.94
N ILE A 328 -16.73 14.82 -15.74
CA ILE A 328 -15.39 14.55 -16.26
C ILE A 328 -15.48 14.57 -17.79
N VAL A 329 -14.56 15.33 -18.40
CA VAL A 329 -14.32 15.30 -19.85
C VAL A 329 -13.37 14.13 -20.13
N HIS A 330 -13.65 13.38 -21.19
CA HIS A 330 -12.86 12.22 -21.56
C HIS A 330 -12.14 12.42 -22.88
N ASP A 331 -10.90 11.94 -22.93
CA ASP A 331 -10.07 11.86 -24.11
C ASP A 331 -9.97 10.41 -24.57
N SER A 332 -9.99 10.17 -25.89
CA SER A 332 -9.75 8.84 -26.49
C SER A 332 -8.30 8.66 -26.95
N VAL A 333 -7.59 9.76 -27.19
CA VAL A 333 -6.18 9.77 -27.61
C VAL A 333 -5.32 10.15 -26.42
N MET A 334 -4.38 9.28 -26.07
CA MET A 334 -3.56 9.37 -24.86
C MET A 334 -2.08 9.54 -25.20
N ASP A 335 -1.40 10.36 -24.41
CA ASP A 335 0.04 10.31 -24.17
C ASP A 335 0.30 9.51 -22.88
N LEU A 336 0.86 8.30 -23.03
CA LEU A 336 1.17 7.38 -21.95
C LEU A 336 2.69 7.28 -21.74
N ALA A 337 3.15 7.53 -20.52
CA ALA A 337 4.53 7.28 -20.09
C ALA A 337 4.58 6.48 -18.79
N LEU A 338 5.57 5.60 -18.67
CA LEU A 338 5.76 4.70 -17.53
C LEU A 338 7.21 4.73 -17.04
N VAL A 339 7.40 4.88 -15.73
CA VAL A 339 8.70 4.79 -15.05
C VAL A 339 8.56 3.83 -13.88
N ALA A 340 9.42 2.82 -13.78
CA ALA A 340 9.33 1.77 -12.75
C ALA A 340 10.70 1.36 -12.16
N PRO A 341 11.45 2.29 -11.54
CA PRO A 341 12.72 2.03 -10.90
C PRO A 341 12.61 1.09 -9.71
N GLN A 342 13.69 0.31 -9.53
CA GLN A 342 13.93 -0.42 -8.30
C GLN A 342 14.63 0.48 -7.27
N LEU A 343 14.09 0.48 -6.06
CA LEU A 343 14.61 1.22 -4.91
C LEU A 343 15.54 0.34 -4.08
N GLN A 344 16.57 0.96 -3.50
CA GLN A 344 17.31 0.41 -2.37
C GLN A 344 16.88 1.09 -1.08
N THR A 345 16.90 0.34 0.02
CA THR A 345 16.52 0.83 1.35
C THR A 345 17.75 0.91 2.26
N PRO A 346 17.76 1.79 3.26
CA PRO A 346 18.74 1.69 4.34
C PRO A 346 18.57 0.36 5.10
N LYS A 347 19.56 0.03 5.93
CA LYS A 347 19.46 -1.12 6.85
C LYS A 347 18.26 -0.94 7.79
N LEU A 348 17.62 -2.04 8.19
CA LEU A 348 16.51 -2.00 9.14
C LEU A 348 16.93 -1.33 10.44
N GLN A 349 16.22 -0.27 10.77
CA GLN A 349 16.33 0.52 11.98
C GLN A 349 15.17 0.31 12.98
N ALA A 350 14.49 -0.84 12.88
CA ALA A 350 13.31 -1.18 13.69
C ALA A 350 13.67 -1.69 15.10
N PHE A 351 12.62 -1.82 15.94
CA PHE A 351 12.67 -2.31 17.33
C PHE A 351 13.58 -1.48 18.23
N TYR A 352 13.09 -0.29 18.57
CA TYR A 352 13.78 0.69 19.40
C TYR A 352 13.94 0.21 20.84
N VAL A 353 15.15 0.37 21.38
CA VAL A 353 15.47 0.18 22.80
C VAL A 353 15.45 1.53 23.53
N SER A 354 15.88 2.59 22.85
CA SER A 354 15.85 3.99 23.27
C SER A 354 15.81 4.89 22.03
N ASP A 355 15.77 6.21 22.20
CA ASP A 355 15.72 7.14 21.05
C ASP A 355 17.00 7.15 20.21
N ASN A 356 18.11 6.65 20.77
CA ASN A 356 19.40 6.55 20.11
C ASN A 356 19.88 5.11 19.89
N ARG A 357 19.09 4.09 20.28
CA ARG A 357 19.47 2.68 20.11
C ARG A 357 18.31 1.81 19.67
N ARG A 358 18.65 0.79 18.89
CA ARG A 358 17.71 -0.19 18.30
C ARG A 358 18.32 -1.57 18.31
N LEU A 359 17.52 -2.59 18.02
CA LEU A 359 18.06 -3.92 17.71
C LEU A 359 18.97 -3.87 16.47
N SER A 360 20.01 -4.70 16.48
CA SER A 360 20.95 -4.79 15.36
C SER A 360 20.25 -5.33 14.11
N PRO A 361 20.64 -4.91 12.89
CA PRO A 361 20.03 -5.35 11.64
C PRO A 361 20.12 -6.87 11.44
N VAL A 362 21.15 -7.50 12.04
CA VAL A 362 21.34 -8.95 12.02
C VAL A 362 20.18 -9.66 12.71
N ILE A 363 19.78 -9.19 13.90
CA ILE A 363 18.61 -9.74 14.62
C ILE A 363 17.33 -9.40 13.87
N ASN A 364 17.19 -8.17 13.39
CA ASN A 364 15.99 -7.72 12.69
C ASN A 364 15.69 -8.54 11.44
N ARG A 365 16.71 -9.04 10.74
CA ARG A 365 16.56 -9.90 9.56
C ARG A 365 15.83 -11.22 9.86
N PHE A 366 15.90 -11.72 11.09
CA PHE A 366 15.15 -12.92 11.48
C PHE A 366 13.68 -12.61 11.84
N LEU A 367 13.37 -11.34 12.17
CA LEU A 367 12.04 -10.92 12.60
C LEU A 367 11.18 -10.40 11.45
N MET A 368 11.83 -9.75 10.47
CA MET A 368 11.21 -9.07 9.34
C MET A 368 11.40 -9.89 8.06
N PRO A 369 10.45 -9.82 7.10
CA PRO A 369 10.63 -10.47 5.81
C PRO A 369 11.73 -9.77 5.00
N GLU A 370 12.52 -10.55 4.26
CA GLU A 370 13.44 -10.01 3.25
C GLU A 370 12.62 -9.56 2.03
N LEU A 371 12.78 -8.29 1.65
CA LEU A 371 12.13 -7.71 0.48
C LEU A 371 13.07 -7.81 -0.71
N LYS A 372 12.57 -8.35 -1.84
CA LYS A 372 13.44 -8.66 -3.00
C LYS A 372 13.60 -7.50 -3.97
N SER A 373 12.49 -6.99 -4.50
CA SER A 373 12.52 -6.05 -5.63
C SER A 373 11.53 -4.94 -5.42
N ILE A 374 11.96 -3.86 -4.77
CA ILE A 374 11.09 -2.77 -4.34
C ILE A 374 10.88 -1.80 -5.49
N TYR A 375 9.65 -1.65 -5.98
CA TYR A 375 9.34 -0.74 -7.08
C TYR A 375 8.65 0.53 -6.61
N LEU A 376 9.12 1.67 -7.11
CA LEU A 376 8.36 2.91 -7.12
C LEU A 376 7.91 3.16 -8.56
N GLN A 377 6.61 3.12 -8.81
CA GLN A 377 6.06 3.20 -10.17
C GLN A 377 5.38 4.55 -10.38
N GLY A 378 5.65 5.17 -11.52
CA GLY A 378 5.03 6.39 -11.98
C GLY A 378 4.40 6.17 -13.36
N LEU A 379 3.18 6.67 -13.53
CA LEU A 379 2.41 6.63 -14.77
C LEU A 379 1.95 8.04 -15.11
N ARG A 380 2.06 8.41 -16.37
CA ARG A 380 1.40 9.57 -16.96
C ARG A 380 0.35 9.12 -17.98
N LEU A 381 -0.83 9.72 -17.91
CA LEU A 381 -1.89 9.65 -18.92
C LEU A 381 -2.35 11.08 -19.18
N ASN A 382 -1.96 11.67 -20.30
CA ASN A 382 -2.20 13.10 -20.60
C ASN A 382 -1.73 14.02 -19.44
N ASP A 383 -2.68 14.70 -18.80
CA ASP A 383 -2.51 15.63 -17.68
C ASP A 383 -2.68 14.96 -16.30
N PHE A 384 -2.74 13.63 -16.27
CA PHE A 384 -2.88 12.85 -15.05
C PHE A 384 -1.59 12.10 -14.68
N ILE A 385 -1.14 12.28 -13.44
CA ILE A 385 0.03 11.60 -12.87
C ILE A 385 -0.39 10.64 -11.75
N TRP A 386 0.02 9.37 -11.86
CA TRP A 386 -0.17 8.37 -10.81
C TRP A 386 1.18 7.87 -10.31
N LEU A 387 1.47 8.09 -9.02
CA LEU A 387 2.58 7.42 -8.33
C LEU A 387 2.08 6.31 -7.40
N ALA A 388 2.60 5.10 -7.58
CA ALA A 388 2.24 3.91 -6.82
C ALA A 388 3.44 3.44 -5.97
N MET A 389 3.24 3.44 -4.66
CA MET A 389 4.29 3.32 -3.66
C MET A 389 4.14 2.05 -2.81
N PRO A 390 5.24 1.36 -2.47
CA PRO A 390 5.20 0.14 -1.65
C PRO A 390 5.22 0.47 -0.14
N TYR A 391 4.50 1.50 0.30
CA TYR A 391 4.51 1.96 1.70
C TYR A 391 3.32 2.85 2.05
N GLU A 392 3.07 3.10 3.34
CA GLU A 392 2.03 4.03 3.80
C GLU A 392 2.59 5.45 3.88
N LEU A 393 2.33 6.23 2.83
CA LEU A 393 2.77 7.62 2.80
C LEU A 393 1.89 8.48 3.70
N SER A 394 2.50 9.33 4.54
CA SER A 394 1.81 10.39 5.26
C SER A 394 1.04 11.28 4.29
N GLY A 395 -0.22 11.58 4.59
CA GLY A 395 -0.98 12.44 3.72
C GLY A 395 -0.52 13.89 3.76
N GLU A 396 0.26 14.33 4.77
CA GLU A 396 0.90 15.65 4.70
C GLU A 396 1.93 15.70 3.57
N TYR A 397 2.75 14.66 3.45
CA TYR A 397 3.69 14.51 2.34
C TYR A 397 3.00 14.33 1.00
N GLY A 398 1.94 13.51 0.98
CA GLY A 398 1.12 13.37 -0.22
C GLY A 398 0.46 14.69 -0.65
N LEU A 399 0.07 15.56 0.29
CA LEU A 399 -0.53 16.86 -0.01
C LEU A 399 0.48 17.79 -0.69
N ASP A 400 1.71 17.84 -0.20
CA ASP A 400 2.76 18.72 -0.73
C ASP A 400 3.04 18.41 -2.21
N LEU A 401 3.21 17.13 -2.57
CA LEU A 401 3.42 16.73 -3.97
C LEU A 401 2.18 16.90 -4.84
N LYS A 402 0.97 16.61 -4.33
CA LYS A 402 -0.28 16.85 -5.09
C LYS A 402 -0.47 18.33 -5.39
N ASN A 403 -0.07 19.22 -4.49
CA ASN A 403 -0.14 20.67 -4.70
C ASN A 403 0.89 21.13 -5.73
N ALA A 404 2.14 20.65 -5.67
CA ALA A 404 3.17 20.94 -6.68
C ALA A 404 2.71 20.53 -8.09
N LEU A 405 2.22 19.29 -8.24
CA LEU A 405 1.66 18.82 -9.51
C LEU A 405 0.47 19.66 -9.99
N LYS A 406 -0.39 20.10 -9.07
CA LYS A 406 -1.56 20.92 -9.43
C LYS A 406 -1.18 22.31 -9.92
N LEU A 407 -0.11 22.91 -9.37
CA LEU A 407 0.42 24.18 -9.84
C LEU A 407 0.92 24.09 -11.29
N GLU A 408 1.50 22.94 -11.65
CA GLU A 408 1.92 22.62 -13.03
C GLU A 408 0.75 22.18 -13.94
N GLY A 409 -0.49 22.25 -13.48
CA GLY A 409 -1.68 21.92 -14.26
C GLY A 409 -2.09 20.44 -14.24
N TYR A 410 -1.39 19.57 -13.51
CA TYR A 410 -1.69 18.14 -13.47
C TYR A 410 -2.72 17.77 -12.40
N ASN A 411 -3.58 16.80 -12.72
CA ASN A 411 -4.31 16.03 -11.72
C ASN A 411 -3.46 14.84 -11.27
N SER A 412 -3.66 14.35 -10.04
CA SER A 412 -2.80 13.28 -9.52
C SER A 412 -3.43 12.32 -8.53
N ALA A 413 -2.92 11.10 -8.55
CA ALA A 413 -3.13 10.06 -7.54
C ALA A 413 -1.79 9.62 -6.96
N LEU A 414 -1.76 9.49 -5.63
CA LEU A 414 -0.66 8.90 -4.88
C LEU A 414 -1.25 7.72 -4.13
N THR A 415 -0.88 6.50 -4.50
CA THR A 415 -1.45 5.28 -3.91
C THR A 415 -0.41 4.47 -3.15
N SER A 416 -0.79 3.99 -1.99
CA SER A 416 0.00 3.08 -1.17
C SER A 416 -0.22 1.61 -1.56
N PHE A 417 0.59 0.71 -0.99
CA PHE A 417 0.46 -0.75 -1.08
C PHE A 417 0.73 -1.35 -2.47
N ASN A 418 1.73 -0.82 -3.18
CA ASN A 418 2.11 -1.28 -4.52
C ASN A 418 2.90 -2.62 -4.53
N GLY A 419 2.27 -3.67 -4.01
CA GLY A 419 2.75 -5.05 -4.10
C GLY A 419 3.93 -5.40 -3.19
N GLN A 420 4.27 -4.48 -2.28
CA GLN A 420 5.28 -4.57 -1.23
C GLN A 420 4.97 -3.56 -0.13
N TYR A 421 5.70 -3.65 0.99
CA TYR A 421 5.42 -2.85 2.17
C TYR A 421 6.69 -2.48 2.96
N LEU A 422 7.04 -1.19 2.99
CA LEU A 422 8.16 -0.62 3.76
C LEU A 422 7.73 0.03 5.08
N GLY A 423 6.51 -0.25 5.56
CA GLY A 423 5.98 0.39 6.75
C GLY A 423 5.48 1.81 6.48
N TYR A 424 5.54 2.64 7.53
CA TYR A 424 4.99 3.99 7.53
C TYR A 424 6.07 5.02 7.19
N ILE A 425 5.74 5.90 6.25
CA ILE A 425 6.62 6.96 5.74
C ILE A 425 6.02 8.30 6.14
N VAL A 426 6.50 8.83 7.27
CA VAL A 426 6.04 10.08 7.85
C VAL A 426 7.11 11.16 7.78
N PRO A 427 6.74 12.44 7.92
CA PRO A 427 7.72 13.51 7.98
C PRO A 427 8.78 13.31 9.05
N GLN A 428 10.05 13.62 8.73
CA GLN A 428 11.16 13.47 9.66
C GLN A 428 10.91 14.24 10.97
N LYS A 429 10.20 15.37 10.92
CA LYS A 429 9.75 16.12 12.12
C LYS A 429 8.94 15.30 13.12
N TYR A 430 8.33 14.18 12.71
CA TYR A 430 7.55 13.29 13.57
C TYR A 430 8.34 12.06 14.03
N TYR A 431 9.60 11.88 13.60
CA TYR A 431 10.37 10.67 13.87
C TYR A 431 10.48 10.32 15.36
N TYR A 432 10.67 11.33 16.23
CA TYR A 432 10.78 11.13 17.68
C TYR A 432 9.45 11.13 18.43
N TYR A 433 8.31 11.21 17.72
CA TYR A 433 7.02 11.13 18.39
C TYR A 433 6.77 9.67 18.81
N ASN A 434 6.29 9.47 20.03
CA ASN A 434 5.97 8.13 20.54
C ASN A 434 4.59 7.65 20.05
N ASN A 435 4.37 7.73 18.74
CA ASN A 435 3.14 7.34 18.06
C ASN A 435 3.37 6.05 17.24
N TYR A 436 2.28 5.35 16.92
CA TYR A 436 2.31 4.09 16.20
C TYR A 436 3.12 4.15 14.90
N GLU A 437 2.93 5.20 14.11
CA GLU A 437 3.51 5.36 12.77
C GLU A 437 5.02 5.59 12.80
N PRO A 438 5.56 6.65 13.45
CA PRO A 438 7.00 6.86 13.50
C PRO A 438 7.73 5.82 14.35
N ARG A 439 7.13 5.32 15.45
CA ARG A 439 7.84 4.52 16.44
C ARG A 439 7.73 3.03 16.24
N LEU A 440 6.51 2.50 16.05
CA LEU A 440 6.32 1.05 15.91
C LEU A 440 6.49 0.60 14.46
N MET A 441 6.04 1.42 13.51
CA MET A 441 6.02 1.07 12.09
C MET A 441 7.03 1.86 11.22
N GLY A 442 7.84 2.72 11.83
CA GLY A 442 8.93 3.45 11.19
C GLY A 442 10.22 2.63 11.24
N TRP A 443 10.46 1.81 10.21
CA TRP A 443 11.47 0.74 10.26
C TRP A 443 12.85 1.11 9.70
N TYR A 444 13.01 2.28 9.09
CA TYR A 444 14.19 2.60 8.27
C TYR A 444 14.93 3.86 8.72
N GLY A 445 14.57 4.37 9.89
CA GLY A 445 15.23 5.51 10.53
C GLY A 445 14.73 6.87 10.06
N PRO A 446 15.37 7.96 10.53
CA PRO A 446 14.82 9.31 10.44
C PRO A 446 14.77 9.87 9.02
N SER A 447 15.71 9.47 8.17
CA SER A 447 15.86 10.01 6.81
C SER A 447 15.01 9.32 5.74
N MET A 448 14.33 8.21 6.07
CA MET A 448 13.56 7.44 5.09
C MET A 448 12.42 8.25 4.46
N GLY A 449 11.75 9.08 5.26
CA GLY A 449 10.67 9.96 4.81
C GLY A 449 11.10 10.88 3.68
N ASP A 450 12.17 11.63 3.94
CA ASP A 450 12.67 12.69 3.06
C ASP A 450 13.30 12.09 1.81
N TYR A 451 14.07 11.00 1.98
CA TYR A 451 14.60 10.20 0.87
C TYR A 451 13.50 9.78 -0.10
N LEU A 452 12.46 9.10 0.39
CA LEU A 452 11.40 8.60 -0.48
C LEU A 452 10.57 9.74 -1.09
N MET A 453 10.41 10.86 -0.39
CA MET A 453 9.74 12.02 -0.97
C MET A 453 10.54 12.63 -2.11
N GLU A 454 11.85 12.79 -1.96
CA GLU A 454 12.71 13.24 -3.07
C GLU A 454 12.54 12.35 -4.30
N LEU A 455 12.51 11.02 -4.13
CA LEU A 455 12.30 10.11 -5.25
C LEU A 455 10.94 10.28 -5.91
N ASN A 456 9.88 10.52 -5.13
CA ASN A 456 8.54 10.81 -5.69
C ASN A 456 8.54 12.11 -6.50
N TYR A 457 9.16 13.18 -5.99
CA TYR A 457 9.32 14.44 -6.72
C TYR A 457 10.12 14.24 -8.01
N ARG A 458 11.20 13.45 -7.97
CA ARG A 458 12.04 13.16 -9.14
C ARG A 458 11.30 12.39 -10.22
N ILE A 459 10.54 11.35 -9.85
CA ILE A 459 9.72 10.59 -10.80
C ILE A 459 8.59 11.46 -11.36
N ALA A 460 7.91 12.24 -10.53
CA ALA A 460 6.89 13.17 -10.98
C ALA A 460 7.46 14.17 -11.99
N GLY A 461 8.59 14.82 -11.66
CA GLY A 461 9.27 15.77 -12.54
C GLY A 461 9.73 15.14 -13.87
N THR A 462 10.15 13.88 -13.85
CA THR A 462 10.46 13.12 -15.07
C THR A 462 9.23 12.97 -15.96
N LEU A 463 8.09 12.58 -15.39
CA LEU A 463 6.85 12.35 -16.14
C LEU A 463 6.25 13.65 -16.69
N THR A 464 6.36 14.74 -15.94
CA THR A 464 5.86 16.06 -16.33
C THR A 464 6.85 16.85 -17.20
N ASN A 465 8.09 16.38 -17.32
CA ASN A 465 9.21 17.14 -17.90
C ASN A 465 9.37 18.53 -17.25
N SER A 466 9.20 18.60 -15.92
CA SER A 466 9.30 19.83 -15.13
C SER A 466 10.10 19.60 -13.84
N ARG A 467 10.52 20.70 -13.21
CA ARG A 467 11.16 20.67 -11.89
C ARG A 467 10.15 21.11 -10.85
N LEU A 468 9.57 20.13 -10.15
CA LEU A 468 8.54 20.30 -9.12
C LEU A 468 9.09 20.73 -7.76
#